data_AF-A0AAN9BKD9-F1
#
_entry.id   AF-A0AAN9BKD9-F1
#
_cell.length_a   1.000
_cell.length_b   1.000
_cell.length_c   1.000
_cell.angle_alpha   90.00
_cell.angle_beta   90.00
_cell.angle_gamma   90.00
#
_symmetry.space_group_name_H-M   'P 1'
#
loop_
_entity.id
_entity.type
_entity.pdbx_description
1 polymer ?
#
loop_
_entity_poly.entity_id
_entity_poly.type
_entity_poly.pdbx_seq_one_letter_code
_entity_poly.pdbx_strand_id
1 'polypeptide(L)'
;MDDPLKTCPICNEPCDVEFNTLGKKGCARIKDSSQRRQNRTVQPTVGQRVHIECRRDYTNDNNIEKDLRQQNRDTDKTELGERSTRSKQHRFDFASCCFFCGTRVNLSKTRGPDEAYRVRTLSLQTEILKKCDERNDEWADIVKGKLEFARDLHAADAVYHITCNCNFRALGLSIPKRYNDKPGAYALTNAPSRSVGRPPDTEKLEAFEKTAEYLINHDDEQITIGELVQKMQEFSGGVGYTTKWMKKKLLERFDEKIIIANILGKSNVVTFRTTAKSILHDFYSSPKTNDDESEKLKLVKAAAALIKNEIKAASATTNKEYPTSEDISSGAYNLDFVPQSLQLFLRLIFSEKDADIKIASVGQAIVQAARPRVVIAPLQIGLGVQMHHHFGSRYLIDVLNAMGFSSSYTEVQRFEANAAVSQSTDIPGCAKNVILQYVADNVDHNSCTLDGYNSFHGMGMIATTTPGTRRTTPIPIGWMSPPKIQKKREQLTSCISSQRQFTLGTLHTGN
;
A
#
# COMPACT_ATOMS: atom_id res chain seq x y z
N MET A 1 30.02 48.22 10.59
CA MET A 1 29.75 48.91 9.32
C MET A 1 29.58 47.82 8.28
N ASP A 2 28.34 47.48 7.93
CA ASP A 2 28.06 46.42 6.97
C ASP A 2 28.43 46.90 5.57
N ASP A 3 29.27 46.12 4.88
CA ASP A 3 29.71 46.40 3.51
C ASP A 3 28.50 46.25 2.56
N PRO A 4 28.00 47.34 1.95
CA PRO A 4 26.80 47.32 1.11
C PRO A 4 26.93 46.44 -0.13
N LEU A 5 28.14 45.95 -0.46
CA LEU A 5 28.37 45.01 -1.54
C LEU A 5 28.09 43.55 -1.14
N LYS A 6 27.95 43.26 0.16
CA LYS A 6 27.73 41.89 0.68
C LYS A 6 26.26 41.56 0.95
N THR A 7 25.35 42.52 0.83
CA THR A 7 23.92 42.30 1.05
C THR A 7 23.16 42.13 -0.26
N CYS A 8 22.23 41.17 -0.26
CA CYS A 8 21.38 40.86 -1.41
C CYS A 8 20.36 41.98 -1.65
N PRO A 9 20.28 42.58 -2.85
CA PRO A 9 19.36 43.69 -3.11
C PRO A 9 17.87 43.28 -3.17
N ILE A 10 17.56 41.99 -3.12
CA ILE A 10 16.19 41.45 -3.24
C ILE A 10 15.60 41.14 -1.85
N CYS A 11 16.37 40.48 -0.97
CA CYS A 11 15.92 40.10 0.37
C CYS A 11 16.58 40.91 1.51
N ASN A 12 17.55 41.78 1.21
CA ASN A 12 18.33 42.57 2.17
C ASN A 12 19.14 41.76 3.20
N GLU A 13 19.34 40.46 2.97
CA GLU A 13 20.17 39.60 3.83
C GLU A 13 21.62 39.47 3.31
N PRO A 14 22.60 39.18 4.18
CA PRO A 14 23.99 38.95 3.79
C PRO A 14 24.17 37.71 2.89
N CYS A 15 25.08 37.81 1.92
CA CYS A 15 25.42 36.78 0.94
C CYS A 15 26.75 36.07 1.31
N ASP A 16 26.68 35.07 2.19
CA ASP A 16 27.89 34.43 2.75
C ASP A 16 28.37 33.16 2.02
N VAL A 17 27.46 32.34 1.46
CA VAL A 17 27.82 30.98 0.98
C VAL A 17 27.53 30.75 -0.50
N GLU A 18 26.38 31.19 -1.03
CA GLU A 18 26.01 30.99 -2.44
C GLU A 18 25.44 32.26 -3.08
N PHE A 19 26.28 32.99 -3.82
CA PHE A 19 25.90 34.25 -4.46
C PHE A 19 26.48 34.40 -5.86
N ASN A 20 25.76 35.17 -6.68
CA ASN A 20 26.25 35.69 -7.94
C ASN A 20 26.65 37.15 -7.76
N THR A 21 27.72 37.57 -8.43
CA THR A 21 28.09 38.99 -8.53
C THR A 21 27.37 39.62 -9.72
N LEU A 22 26.66 40.72 -9.50
CA LEU A 22 25.85 41.36 -10.54
C LEU A 22 26.70 42.14 -11.54
N GLY A 23 26.78 41.64 -12.77
CA GLY A 23 27.27 42.41 -13.92
C GLY A 23 26.20 43.36 -14.50
N LYS A 24 26.59 44.22 -15.44
CA LYS A 24 25.69 45.20 -16.11
C LYS A 24 24.38 44.58 -16.62
N LYS A 25 24.44 43.41 -17.27
CA LYS A 25 23.26 42.67 -17.76
C LYS A 25 22.38 42.13 -16.63
N GLY A 26 22.99 41.73 -15.50
CA GLY A 26 22.28 41.23 -14.32
C GLY A 26 21.47 42.33 -13.64
N CYS A 27 22.06 43.51 -13.45
CA CYS A 27 21.37 44.69 -12.92
C CYS A 27 20.18 45.10 -13.81
N ALA A 28 20.36 45.10 -15.14
CA ALA A 28 19.30 45.46 -16.08
C ALA A 28 18.08 44.52 -15.97
N ARG A 29 18.31 43.21 -15.89
CA ARG A 29 17.22 42.22 -15.79
C ARG A 29 16.44 42.30 -14.47
N ILE A 30 17.13 42.59 -13.37
CA ILE A 30 16.47 42.78 -12.06
C ILE A 30 15.66 44.08 -12.05
N LYS A 31 16.17 45.17 -12.65
CA LYS A 31 15.43 46.43 -12.80
C LYS A 31 14.18 46.26 -13.65
N ASP A 32 14.26 45.53 -14.77
CA ASP A 32 13.10 45.21 -15.61
C ASP A 32 12.06 44.38 -14.84
N SER A 33 12.50 43.36 -14.11
CA SER A 33 11.61 42.52 -13.29
C SER A 33 10.92 43.34 -12.17
N SER A 34 11.66 44.25 -11.53
CA SER A 34 11.14 45.17 -10.52
C SER A 34 10.08 46.13 -11.09
N GLN A 35 10.33 46.66 -12.30
CA GLN A 35 9.37 47.51 -13.01
C GLN A 35 8.11 46.74 -13.40
N ARG A 36 8.24 45.49 -13.87
CA ARG A 36 7.10 44.62 -14.22
C ARG A 36 6.26 44.22 -13.00
N ARG A 37 6.87 44.05 -11.82
CA ARG A 37 6.18 43.80 -10.54
C ARG A 37 5.57 45.06 -9.90
N GLN A 38 5.70 46.22 -10.54
CA GLN A 38 5.34 47.54 -10.00
C GLN A 38 5.99 47.87 -8.65
N ASN A 39 7.05 47.14 -8.27
CA ASN A 39 7.74 47.26 -7.00
C ASN A 39 9.13 47.88 -7.23
N ARG A 40 9.18 49.21 -7.33
CA ARG A 40 10.39 50.01 -7.68
C ARG A 40 11.45 50.12 -6.58
N THR A 41 11.38 49.26 -5.56
CA THR A 41 12.26 49.32 -4.39
C THR A 41 13.63 48.68 -4.61
N VAL A 42 13.76 47.77 -5.58
CA VAL A 42 15.00 47.01 -5.83
C VAL A 42 15.91 47.77 -6.80
N GLN A 43 16.98 48.37 -6.28
CA GLN A 43 17.99 49.14 -7.03
C GLN A 43 19.36 48.43 -7.00
N PRO A 44 19.62 47.44 -7.88
CA PRO A 44 20.88 46.73 -7.87
C PRO A 44 22.03 47.57 -8.43
N THR A 45 23.20 47.51 -7.77
CA THR A 45 24.46 48.12 -8.24
C THR A 45 25.37 47.07 -8.90
N VAL A 46 26.23 47.51 -9.82
CA VAL A 46 27.18 46.62 -10.51
C VAL A 46 28.28 46.23 -9.53
N GLY A 47 28.54 44.93 -9.39
CA GLY A 47 29.49 44.38 -8.42
C GLY A 47 28.85 43.90 -7.11
N GLN A 48 27.54 44.13 -6.91
CA GLN A 48 26.80 43.68 -5.73
C GLN A 48 26.53 42.17 -5.76
N ARG A 49 26.55 41.52 -4.59
CA ARG A 49 26.21 40.10 -4.44
C ARG A 49 24.68 39.90 -4.37
N VAL A 50 24.19 38.85 -5.02
CA VAL A 50 22.79 38.43 -4.96
C VAL A 50 22.73 36.92 -4.77
N HIS A 51 21.85 36.42 -3.90
CA HIS A 51 21.65 34.97 -3.79
C HIS A 51 21.17 34.40 -5.14
N ILE A 52 21.67 33.22 -5.48
CA ILE A 52 21.35 32.56 -6.75
C ILE A 52 19.84 32.33 -6.86
N GLU A 53 19.22 31.89 -5.76
CA GLU A 53 17.79 31.60 -5.68
C GLU A 53 16.95 32.86 -5.77
N CYS A 54 17.28 33.90 -5.00
CA CYS A 54 16.58 35.19 -5.08
C CYS A 54 16.59 35.75 -6.50
N ARG A 55 17.72 35.68 -7.20
CA ARG A 55 17.80 36.11 -8.61
C ARG A 55 16.92 35.25 -9.52
N ARG A 56 16.96 33.93 -9.38
CA ARG A 56 16.16 32.99 -10.18
C ARG A 56 14.67 33.28 -10.02
N ASP A 57 14.20 33.41 -8.78
CA ASP A 57 12.79 33.50 -8.49
C ASP A 57 12.22 34.89 -8.78
N TYR A 58 13.01 35.93 -8.52
CA TYR A 58 12.60 37.31 -8.76
C TYR A 58 12.51 37.64 -10.25
N THR A 59 13.40 37.09 -11.07
CA THR A 59 13.45 37.33 -12.53
C THR A 59 12.66 36.33 -13.38
N ASN A 60 11.93 35.41 -12.75
CA ASN A 60 11.08 34.42 -13.43
C ASN A 60 9.71 35.00 -13.80
N ASP A 61 9.34 34.94 -15.08
CA ASP A 61 8.09 35.47 -15.62
C ASP A 61 6.83 34.90 -14.95
N ASN A 62 6.82 33.60 -14.65
CA ASN A 62 5.68 32.95 -13.99
C ASN A 62 5.48 33.47 -12.56
N ASN A 63 6.56 33.82 -11.87
CA ASN A 63 6.48 34.37 -10.52
C ASN A 63 6.09 35.85 -10.55
N ILE A 64 6.47 36.60 -11.60
CA ILE A 64 6.01 37.98 -11.81
C ILE A 64 4.49 37.99 -12.01
N GLU A 65 3.97 37.09 -12.86
CA GLU A 65 2.53 37.00 -13.12
C GLU A 65 1.72 36.59 -11.88
N LYS A 66 2.27 35.68 -11.06
CA LYS A 66 1.66 35.30 -9.78
C LYS A 66 1.55 36.48 -8.81
N ASP A 67 2.61 37.27 -8.67
CA ASP A 67 2.61 38.46 -7.79
C ASP A 67 1.59 39.50 -8.25
N LEU A 68 1.50 39.77 -9.55
CA LEU A 68 0.51 40.70 -10.11
C LEU A 68 -0.94 40.22 -9.86
N ARG A 69 -1.18 38.91 -9.97
CA ARG A 69 -2.49 38.30 -9.64
C ARG A 69 -2.82 38.33 -8.13
N GLN A 70 -1.80 38.44 -7.28
CA GLN A 70 -1.98 38.56 -5.83
C GLN A 70 -2.21 40.03 -5.45
N GLN A 71 -1.42 40.96 -5.99
CA GLN A 71 -1.60 42.40 -5.82
C GLN A 71 -2.99 42.86 -6.26
N ASN A 72 -3.48 42.41 -7.43
CA ASN A 72 -4.83 42.72 -7.91
C ASN A 72 -5.96 42.17 -7.01
N ARG A 73 -5.70 41.11 -6.23
CA ARG A 73 -6.66 40.58 -5.25
C ARG A 73 -6.67 41.36 -3.94
N ASP A 74 -5.59 42.07 -3.63
CA ASP A 74 -5.43 42.85 -2.43
C ASP A 74 -5.80 44.34 -2.66
N THR A 75 -5.67 44.88 -3.88
CA THR A 75 -6.23 46.19 -4.25
C THR A 75 -7.76 46.20 -4.30
N ASP A 76 -8.40 45.10 -4.70
CA ASP A 76 -9.86 44.93 -4.69
C ASP A 76 -10.48 44.98 -3.27
N LYS A 77 -9.66 44.93 -2.21
CA LYS A 77 -10.10 45.03 -0.82
C LYS A 77 -10.02 46.44 -0.23
N THR A 78 -9.39 47.40 -0.91
CA THR A 78 -8.96 48.66 -0.26
C THR A 78 -9.51 49.95 -0.89
N GLU A 79 -10.43 49.88 -1.87
CA GLU A 79 -11.21 51.05 -2.29
C GLU A 79 -12.63 51.01 -1.69
N LEU A 80 -12.84 51.88 -0.71
CA LEU A 80 -14.11 52.13 -0.04
C LEU A 80 -15.14 52.79 -0.97
N GLY A 81 -16.32 52.19 -1.03
CA GLY A 81 -17.55 52.93 -0.75
C GLY A 81 -17.93 54.07 -1.68
N GLU A 82 -18.25 53.77 -2.94
CA GLU A 82 -19.31 54.53 -3.60
C GLU A 82 -20.66 53.97 -3.16
N ARG A 83 -21.53 54.84 -2.62
CA ARG A 83 -22.94 54.53 -2.36
C ARG A 83 -23.61 54.21 -3.70
N SER A 84 -23.58 52.94 -4.10
CA SER A 84 -24.30 52.49 -5.26
C SER A 84 -25.80 52.55 -4.97
N THR A 85 -26.49 53.40 -5.71
CA THR A 85 -27.95 53.42 -5.80
C THR A 85 -28.50 52.01 -6.07
N ARG A 86 -29.74 51.77 -5.64
CA ARG A 86 -30.48 50.49 -5.58
C ARG A 86 -30.61 49.70 -6.90
N SER A 87 -29.94 50.11 -7.98
CA SER A 87 -30.05 49.60 -9.36
C SER A 87 -28.81 48.88 -9.91
N LYS A 88 -27.73 48.67 -9.14
CA LYS A 88 -26.61 47.78 -9.52
C LYS A 88 -26.62 46.42 -8.80
N GLN A 89 -27.79 45.80 -8.62
CA GLN A 89 -27.83 44.37 -8.28
C GLN A 89 -27.37 43.58 -9.51
N HIS A 90 -26.31 42.79 -9.34
CA HIS A 90 -25.76 41.90 -10.34
C HIS A 90 -26.87 41.00 -10.91
N ARG A 91 -27.39 41.32 -12.09
CA ARG A 91 -28.46 40.53 -12.73
C ARG A 91 -27.93 39.12 -12.97
N PHE A 92 -28.74 38.11 -12.64
CA PHE A 92 -28.43 36.73 -12.96
C PHE A 92 -28.39 36.56 -14.48
N ASP A 93 -27.25 36.10 -15.00
CA ASP A 93 -27.06 35.86 -16.43
C ASP A 93 -27.32 34.38 -16.74
N PHE A 94 -28.44 34.11 -17.40
CA PHE A 94 -28.87 32.76 -17.76
C PHE A 94 -27.92 32.07 -18.74
N ALA A 95 -27.21 32.83 -19.58
CA ALA A 95 -26.32 32.26 -20.60
C ALA A 95 -24.94 31.87 -20.05
N SER A 96 -24.49 32.51 -18.97
CA SER A 96 -23.16 32.28 -18.39
C SER A 96 -23.17 31.68 -16.99
N CYS A 97 -24.30 31.68 -16.28
CA CYS A 97 -24.43 31.10 -14.95
C CYS A 97 -25.37 29.90 -14.92
N CYS A 98 -24.99 28.87 -14.17
CA CYS A 98 -25.79 27.67 -13.99
C CYS A 98 -27.13 28.04 -13.34
N PHE A 99 -28.21 27.69 -14.01
CA PHE A 99 -29.58 27.93 -13.57
C PHE A 99 -29.83 27.42 -12.13
N PHE A 100 -29.33 26.22 -11.79
CA PHE A 100 -29.55 25.61 -10.49
C PHE A 100 -28.66 26.14 -9.36
N CYS A 101 -27.34 26.25 -9.57
CA CYS A 101 -26.40 26.60 -8.49
C CYS A 101 -25.91 28.05 -8.51
N GLY A 102 -26.18 28.81 -9.57
CA GLY A 102 -25.78 30.21 -9.66
C GLY A 102 -24.33 30.45 -10.10
N THR A 103 -23.49 29.42 -10.11
CA THR A 103 -22.06 29.54 -10.47
C THR A 103 -21.87 29.69 -11.98
N ARG A 104 -20.86 30.47 -12.40
CA ARG A 104 -20.46 30.57 -13.81
C ARG A 104 -20.12 29.20 -14.42
N VAL A 105 -20.62 28.98 -15.63
CA VAL A 105 -20.47 27.74 -16.40
C VAL A 105 -19.40 27.91 -17.47
N ASN A 106 -18.63 26.86 -17.73
CA ASN A 106 -17.74 26.79 -18.87
C ASN A 106 -18.16 25.64 -19.80
N LEU A 107 -18.83 25.99 -20.91
CA LEU A 107 -19.34 25.03 -21.90
C LEU A 107 -18.25 24.30 -22.71
N SER A 108 -16.98 24.70 -22.62
CA SER A 108 -15.87 23.99 -23.29
C SER A 108 -15.54 22.64 -22.63
N LYS A 109 -15.97 22.43 -21.38
CA LYS A 109 -15.73 21.18 -20.66
C LYS A 109 -16.78 20.13 -21.05
N THR A 110 -16.34 19.10 -21.76
CA THR A 110 -17.21 18.01 -22.27
C THR A 110 -17.17 16.73 -21.42
N ARG A 111 -16.33 16.67 -20.38
CA ARG A 111 -16.24 15.52 -19.47
C ARG A 111 -16.00 15.94 -18.04
N GLY A 112 -16.70 15.29 -17.12
CA GLY A 112 -16.48 15.40 -15.68
C GLY A 112 -17.55 16.21 -14.95
N PRO A 113 -17.32 16.57 -13.68
CA PRO A 113 -18.36 17.14 -12.82
C PRO A 113 -18.81 18.57 -13.17
N ASP A 114 -18.01 19.28 -13.98
CA ASP A 114 -18.31 20.63 -14.48
C ASP A 114 -18.99 20.60 -15.87
N GLU A 115 -19.34 19.41 -16.37
CA GLU A 115 -20.03 19.25 -17.65
C GLU A 115 -21.42 19.90 -17.58
N ALA A 116 -21.73 20.70 -18.60
CA ALA A 116 -22.91 21.55 -18.63
C ALA A 116 -23.58 21.58 -20.00
N TYR A 117 -24.90 21.79 -20.00
CA TYR A 117 -25.73 21.88 -21.20
C TYR A 117 -26.56 23.15 -21.22
N ARG A 118 -26.98 23.54 -22.43
CA ARG A 118 -28.03 24.54 -22.64
C ARG A 118 -29.40 23.89 -22.53
N VAL A 119 -30.37 24.62 -21.98
CA VAL A 119 -31.78 24.23 -22.03
C VAL A 119 -32.26 24.34 -23.47
N ARG A 120 -32.78 23.23 -24.01
CA ARG A 120 -33.21 23.12 -25.42
C ARG A 120 -34.72 22.95 -25.60
N THR A 121 -35.44 22.60 -24.54
CA THR A 121 -36.85 22.22 -24.65
C THR A 121 -37.69 22.85 -23.54
N LEU A 122 -38.91 23.24 -23.90
CA LEU A 122 -39.95 23.67 -22.94
C LEU A 122 -40.40 22.52 -22.03
N SER A 123 -40.29 21.26 -22.49
CA SER A 123 -40.59 20.08 -21.66
C SER A 123 -39.69 19.99 -20.42
N LEU A 124 -38.40 20.33 -20.56
CA LEU A 124 -37.46 20.33 -19.44
C LEU A 124 -37.87 21.38 -18.39
N GLN A 125 -38.35 22.54 -18.83
CA GLN A 125 -38.86 23.60 -17.95
C GLN A 125 -40.10 23.14 -17.16
N THR A 126 -41.06 22.48 -17.81
CA THR A 126 -42.26 21.95 -17.13
C THR A 126 -41.90 20.87 -16.11
N GLU A 127 -40.94 20.00 -16.41
CA GLU A 127 -40.45 18.99 -15.46
C GLU A 127 -39.75 19.61 -14.24
N ILE A 128 -38.98 20.68 -14.45
CA ILE A 128 -38.32 21.40 -13.34
C ILE A 128 -39.36 22.05 -12.44
N LEU A 129 -40.40 22.68 -12.99
CA LEU A 129 -41.51 23.27 -12.21
C LEU A 129 -42.17 22.23 -11.31
N LYS A 130 -42.55 21.09 -11.88
CA LYS A 130 -43.15 19.99 -11.11
C LYS A 130 -42.22 19.54 -9.98
N LYS A 131 -40.91 19.48 -10.25
CA LYS A 131 -39.91 19.11 -9.23
C LYS A 131 -39.72 20.18 -8.16
N CYS A 132 -39.88 21.47 -8.48
CA CYS A 132 -39.88 22.51 -7.47
C CYS A 132 -41.05 22.32 -6.49
N ASP A 133 -42.24 22.04 -7.01
CA ASP A 133 -43.43 21.83 -6.17
C ASP A 133 -43.33 20.54 -5.32
N GLU A 134 -42.68 19.48 -5.84
CA GLU A 134 -42.43 18.24 -5.10
C GLU A 134 -41.36 18.38 -3.98
N ARG A 135 -40.32 19.20 -4.19
CA ARG A 135 -39.22 19.37 -3.20
C ARG A 135 -39.59 20.32 -2.08
N ASN A 136 -40.34 21.39 -2.38
CA ASN A 136 -40.83 22.39 -1.44
C ASN A 136 -39.78 22.84 -0.41
N ASP A 137 -38.58 23.20 -0.88
CA ASP A 137 -37.49 23.68 -0.04
C ASP A 137 -36.82 24.93 -0.62
N GLU A 138 -35.93 25.54 0.16
CA GLU A 138 -35.35 26.85 -0.16
C GLU A 138 -34.60 26.88 -1.50
N TRP A 139 -34.01 25.76 -1.92
CA TRP A 139 -33.38 25.64 -3.24
C TRP A 139 -34.42 25.54 -4.36
N ALA A 140 -35.56 24.87 -4.12
CA ALA A 140 -36.68 24.86 -5.07
C ALA A 140 -37.29 26.27 -5.24
N ASP A 141 -37.42 27.05 -4.16
CA ASP A 141 -37.96 28.42 -4.22
C ASP A 141 -37.08 29.36 -5.05
N ILE A 142 -35.75 29.29 -4.88
CA ILE A 142 -34.81 30.07 -5.68
C ILE A 142 -34.90 29.69 -7.16
N VAL A 143 -34.94 28.39 -7.46
CA VAL A 143 -35.02 27.90 -8.84
C VAL A 143 -36.34 28.31 -9.49
N LYS A 144 -37.45 28.24 -8.74
CA LYS A 144 -38.77 28.69 -9.18
C LYS A 144 -38.80 30.19 -9.45
N GLY A 145 -38.23 31.01 -8.57
CA GLY A 145 -38.11 32.46 -8.78
C GLY A 145 -37.29 32.83 -10.03
N LYS A 146 -36.18 32.12 -10.30
CA LYS A 146 -35.42 32.31 -11.55
C LYS A 146 -36.22 31.92 -12.79
N LEU A 147 -37.02 30.86 -12.69
CA LEU A 147 -37.84 30.39 -13.78
C LEU A 147 -38.96 31.37 -14.11
N GLU A 148 -39.66 31.88 -13.09
CA GLU A 148 -40.71 32.89 -13.24
C GLU A 148 -40.17 34.19 -13.82
N PHE A 149 -38.93 34.57 -13.45
CA PHE A 149 -38.26 35.72 -14.03
C PHE A 149 -37.89 35.53 -15.50
N ALA A 150 -37.35 34.37 -15.88
CA ALA A 150 -36.98 34.08 -17.26
C ALA A 150 -38.18 33.90 -18.19
N ARG A 151 -39.30 33.38 -17.67
CA ARG A 151 -40.51 32.92 -18.37
C ARG A 151 -40.26 31.77 -19.35
N ASP A 152 -39.25 31.86 -20.21
CA ASP A 152 -38.82 30.84 -21.15
C ASP A 152 -37.30 30.62 -21.01
N LEU A 153 -36.93 29.47 -20.45
CA LEU A 153 -35.52 29.12 -20.25
C LEU A 153 -34.76 28.88 -21.56
N HIS A 154 -35.45 28.39 -22.60
CA HIS A 154 -34.82 28.15 -23.89
C HIS A 154 -34.52 29.47 -24.60
N ALA A 155 -35.47 30.41 -24.59
CA ALA A 155 -35.28 31.75 -25.14
C ALA A 155 -34.23 32.57 -24.38
N ALA A 156 -34.05 32.31 -23.07
CA ALA A 156 -33.04 32.95 -22.24
C ALA A 156 -31.62 32.32 -22.38
N ASP A 157 -31.41 31.38 -23.31
CA ASP A 157 -30.16 30.63 -23.48
C ASP A 157 -29.65 29.97 -22.19
N ALA A 158 -30.57 29.54 -21.31
CA ALA A 158 -30.22 29.09 -19.96
C ALA A 158 -29.26 27.89 -19.97
N VAL A 159 -28.20 27.94 -19.16
CA VAL A 159 -27.24 26.84 -19.00
C VAL A 159 -27.34 26.16 -17.63
N TYR A 160 -26.98 24.89 -17.55
CA TYR A 160 -26.93 24.15 -16.28
C TYR A 160 -25.85 23.07 -16.25
N HIS A 161 -25.26 22.83 -15.07
CA HIS A 161 -24.41 21.66 -14.84
C HIS A 161 -25.26 20.39 -14.76
N ILE A 162 -24.82 19.30 -15.40
CA ILE A 162 -25.52 18.01 -15.35
C ILE A 162 -25.70 17.55 -13.90
N THR A 163 -24.62 17.62 -13.11
CA THR A 163 -24.65 17.20 -11.70
C THR A 163 -25.65 17.99 -10.89
N CYS A 164 -25.86 19.28 -11.18
CA CYS A 164 -26.87 20.09 -10.50
C CYS A 164 -28.28 19.64 -10.88
N ASN A 165 -28.55 19.36 -12.15
CA ASN A 165 -29.86 18.85 -12.58
C ASN A 165 -30.16 17.47 -11.98
N CYS A 166 -29.18 16.55 -11.96
CA CYS A 166 -29.33 15.23 -11.34
C CYS A 166 -29.64 15.34 -9.84
N ASN A 167 -28.86 16.15 -9.10
CA ASN A 167 -29.10 16.36 -7.67
C ASN A 167 -30.44 17.04 -7.39
N PHE A 168 -30.84 18.00 -8.21
CA PHE A 168 -32.12 18.69 -8.04
C PHE A 168 -33.32 17.75 -8.21
N ARG A 169 -33.21 16.78 -9.14
CA ARG A 169 -34.26 15.78 -9.38
C ARG A 169 -34.31 14.66 -8.33
N ALA A 170 -33.22 14.40 -7.63
CA ALA A 170 -33.14 13.41 -6.56
C ALA A 170 -33.58 14.03 -5.22
N LEU A 171 -34.67 13.51 -4.64
CA LEU A 171 -35.17 13.95 -3.34
C LEU A 171 -34.11 13.75 -2.25
N GLY A 172 -33.91 14.76 -1.39
CA GLY A 172 -32.97 14.72 -0.27
C GLY A 172 -31.52 15.14 -0.56
N LEU A 173 -31.19 15.56 -1.80
CA LEU A 173 -29.86 16.11 -2.13
C LEU A 173 -29.86 17.63 -2.19
N SER A 174 -28.76 18.26 -1.78
CA SER A 174 -28.54 19.71 -1.90
C SER A 174 -27.66 20.06 -3.10
N ILE A 175 -27.46 21.36 -3.33
CA ILE A 175 -26.48 21.87 -4.29
C ILE A 175 -25.14 21.15 -4.05
N PRO A 176 -24.48 20.59 -5.08
CA PRO A 176 -23.21 19.92 -4.89
C PRO A 176 -22.21 20.85 -4.18
N LYS A 177 -21.60 20.39 -3.08
CA LYS A 177 -20.72 21.19 -2.20
C LYS A 177 -19.69 22.05 -2.95
N ARG A 178 -19.16 21.55 -4.07
CA ARG A 178 -18.20 22.25 -4.94
C ARG A 178 -18.71 23.58 -5.53
N TYR A 179 -20.02 23.77 -5.58
CA TYR A 179 -20.70 24.96 -6.09
C TYR A 179 -21.30 25.84 -4.98
N ASN A 180 -21.20 25.40 -3.71
CA ASN A 180 -21.77 26.11 -2.57
C ASN A 180 -20.90 27.30 -2.10
N ASP A 181 -19.58 27.24 -2.36
CA ASP A 181 -18.60 28.19 -1.79
C ASP A 181 -18.02 29.20 -2.81
N LYS A 182 -18.61 29.33 -4.01
CA LYS A 182 -18.11 30.24 -5.07
C LYS A 182 -18.96 31.52 -5.18
N PRO A 183 -18.35 32.69 -5.44
CA PRO A 183 -19.09 33.95 -5.54
C PRO A 183 -20.10 33.87 -6.69
N GLY A 184 -21.40 33.96 -6.37
CA GLY A 184 -22.51 33.79 -7.32
C GLY A 184 -23.62 32.84 -6.83
N ALA A 185 -23.38 32.05 -5.79
CA ALA A 185 -24.46 31.41 -5.04
C ALA A 185 -25.15 32.49 -4.19
N TYR A 186 -26.46 32.71 -4.41
CA TYR A 186 -27.27 33.42 -3.42
C TYR A 186 -27.18 32.61 -2.13
N ALA A 187 -26.52 33.19 -1.13
CA ALA A 187 -26.21 32.56 0.12
C ALA A 187 -27.50 32.11 0.82
N LEU A 188 -27.70 30.81 0.88
CA LEU A 188 -28.61 30.21 1.84
C LEU A 188 -27.77 29.75 3.04
N THR A 189 -28.21 30.20 4.20
CA THR A 189 -27.63 30.00 5.53
C THR A 189 -26.48 30.95 5.91
N ASN A 190 -26.84 31.95 6.71
CA ASN A 190 -25.92 32.70 7.56
C ASN A 190 -25.32 31.76 8.61
N ALA A 191 -24.09 31.29 8.37
CA ALA A 191 -23.16 30.97 9.44
C ALA A 191 -21.73 31.17 8.90
N PRO A 192 -20.86 31.93 9.58
CA PRO A 192 -19.47 31.99 9.19
C PRO A 192 -18.87 30.59 9.33
N SER A 193 -18.47 29.99 8.20
CA SER A 193 -17.68 28.77 8.17
C SER A 193 -16.30 29.08 8.78
N ARG A 194 -16.22 28.97 10.11
CA ARG A 194 -15.01 28.49 10.76
C ARG A 194 -14.77 27.10 10.18
N SER A 195 -13.52 26.75 9.93
CA SER A 195 -13.11 25.38 9.64
C SER A 195 -13.50 24.47 10.82
N VAL A 196 -14.73 23.98 10.83
CA VAL A 196 -15.20 23.00 11.81
C VAL A 196 -14.98 21.64 11.18
N GLY A 197 -13.75 21.13 11.31
CA GLY A 197 -13.66 19.73 11.68
C GLY A 197 -14.37 19.58 13.02
N ARG A 198 -15.08 18.45 13.24
CA ARG A 198 -15.43 18.01 14.59
C ARG A 198 -14.16 18.17 15.45
N PRO A 199 -14.22 18.72 16.67
CA PRO A 199 -13.07 18.66 17.58
C PRO A 199 -12.52 17.23 17.54
N PRO A 200 -11.19 17.03 17.50
CA PRO A 200 -10.64 15.69 17.58
C PRO A 200 -11.26 15.06 18.82
N ASP A 201 -12.07 14.03 18.57
CA ASP A 201 -12.77 13.28 19.59
C ASP A 201 -11.69 12.73 20.52
N THR A 202 -11.52 13.35 21.69
CA THR A 202 -10.37 13.16 22.57
C THR A 202 -10.22 11.69 22.97
N GLU A 203 -11.35 11.00 23.16
CA GLU A 203 -11.39 9.57 23.42
C GLU A 203 -10.88 8.74 22.24
N LYS A 204 -11.21 9.13 21.00
CA LYS A 204 -10.69 8.45 19.80
C LYS A 204 -9.24 8.78 19.52
N LEU A 205 -8.78 9.97 19.87
CA LEU A 205 -7.38 10.34 19.75
C LEU A 205 -6.54 9.54 20.75
N GLU A 206 -6.99 9.44 22.00
CA GLU A 206 -6.33 8.66 23.05
C GLU A 206 -6.36 7.16 22.71
N ALA A 207 -7.49 6.63 22.23
CA ALA A 207 -7.56 5.25 21.76
C ALA A 207 -6.65 5.00 20.55
N PHE A 208 -6.52 5.96 19.64
CA PHE A 208 -5.57 5.89 18.54
C PHE A 208 -4.11 5.92 19.04
N GLU A 209 -3.78 6.74 20.04
CA GLU A 209 -2.46 6.78 20.64
C GLU A 209 -2.09 5.45 21.30
N LYS A 210 -3.01 4.85 22.07
CA LYS A 210 -2.84 3.50 22.65
C LYS A 210 -2.68 2.43 21.56
N THR A 211 -3.45 2.54 20.48
CA THR A 211 -3.32 1.63 19.31
C THR A 211 -1.96 1.80 18.61
N ALA A 212 -1.47 3.04 18.50
CA ALA A 212 -0.20 3.33 17.86
C ALA A 212 1.00 2.92 18.76
N GLU A 213 0.87 3.04 20.08
CA GLU A 213 1.83 2.51 21.04
C GLU A 213 1.86 0.98 21.01
N TYR A 214 0.69 0.34 20.94
CA TYR A 214 0.58 -1.11 20.72
C TYR A 214 1.30 -1.53 19.44
N LEU A 215 1.11 -0.80 18.33
CA LEU A 215 1.79 -1.07 17.05
C LEU A 215 3.32 -0.92 17.17
N ILE A 216 3.82 0.07 17.93
CA ILE A 216 5.25 0.24 18.19
C ILE A 216 5.81 -0.91 19.04
N ASN A 217 5.07 -1.32 20.07
CA ASN A 217 5.48 -2.37 20.99
C ASN A 217 5.38 -3.80 20.40
N HIS A 218 4.55 -3.99 19.36
CA HIS A 218 4.33 -5.26 18.65
C HIS A 218 4.77 -5.16 17.18
N ASP A 219 5.88 -4.48 16.91
CA ASP A 219 6.48 -4.36 15.57
C ASP A 219 7.01 -5.71 15.00
N ASP A 220 6.94 -6.80 15.77
CA ASP A 220 7.21 -8.18 15.38
C ASP A 220 5.97 -8.94 14.84
N GLU A 221 4.75 -8.46 15.11
CA GLU A 221 3.51 -9.07 14.62
C GLU A 221 3.05 -8.43 13.30
N GLN A 222 2.74 -9.27 12.30
CA GLN A 222 2.04 -8.79 11.11
C GLN A 222 0.61 -8.42 11.49
N ILE A 223 0.37 -7.12 11.66
CA ILE A 223 -0.96 -6.59 11.94
C ILE A 223 -1.54 -5.88 10.72
N THR A 224 -2.77 -6.22 10.39
CA THR A 224 -3.54 -5.58 9.34
C THR A 224 -4.21 -4.32 9.86
N ILE A 225 -4.56 -3.40 8.96
CA ILE A 225 -5.37 -2.22 9.32
C ILE A 225 -6.72 -2.64 9.94
N GLY A 226 -7.28 -3.78 9.53
CA GLY A 226 -8.52 -4.31 10.13
C GLY A 226 -8.33 -4.71 11.59
N GLU A 227 -7.26 -5.45 11.89
CA GLU A 227 -6.90 -5.83 13.27
C GLU A 227 -6.56 -4.61 14.12
N LEU A 228 -5.90 -3.59 13.57
CA LEU A 228 -5.66 -2.32 14.28
C LEU A 228 -6.96 -1.57 14.59
N VAL A 229 -7.94 -1.59 13.69
CA VAL A 229 -9.26 -1.01 13.94
C VAL A 229 -9.98 -1.78 15.05
N GLN A 230 -9.87 -3.11 15.09
CA GLN A 230 -10.43 -3.92 16.18
C GLN A 230 -9.74 -3.62 17.52
N LYS A 231 -8.41 -3.49 17.54
CA LYS A 231 -7.65 -3.07 18.73
C LYS A 231 -8.06 -1.68 19.20
N MET A 232 -8.27 -0.75 18.27
CA MET A 232 -8.80 0.56 18.62
C MET A 232 -10.21 0.49 19.23
N GLN A 233 -11.08 -0.39 18.71
CA GLN A 233 -12.42 -0.63 19.28
C GLN A 233 -12.37 -1.20 20.70
N GLU A 234 -11.40 -2.09 20.98
CA GLU A 234 -11.15 -2.62 22.32
C GLU A 234 -10.76 -1.49 23.29
N PHE A 235 -9.90 -0.55 22.86
CA PHE A 235 -9.46 0.57 23.70
C PHE A 235 -10.49 1.69 23.86
N SER A 236 -11.48 1.79 22.96
CA SER A 236 -12.44 2.89 22.92
C SER A 236 -13.89 2.45 23.21
N GLY A 237 -14.11 1.28 23.80
CA GLY A 237 -15.46 0.78 24.15
C GLY A 237 -16.39 0.58 22.95
N GLY A 238 -15.85 0.26 21.77
CA GLY A 238 -16.63 -0.10 20.56
C GLY A 238 -16.65 0.93 19.43
N VAL A 239 -16.08 2.13 19.60
CA VAL A 239 -16.07 3.18 18.55
C VAL A 239 -14.69 3.36 17.88
N GLY A 240 -14.33 2.45 16.97
CA GLY A 240 -13.08 2.53 16.21
C GLY A 240 -13.12 3.44 14.98
N TYR A 241 -11.94 3.76 14.43
CA TYR A 241 -11.83 4.40 13.12
C TYR A 241 -12.27 3.48 11.99
N THR A 242 -12.69 4.07 10.87
CA THR A 242 -12.81 3.31 9.62
C THR A 242 -11.42 2.92 9.12
N THR A 243 -11.31 1.81 8.39
CA THR A 243 -10.04 1.35 7.80
C THR A 243 -9.35 2.42 6.95
N LYS A 244 -10.14 3.19 6.18
CA LYS A 244 -9.66 4.33 5.40
C LYS A 244 -9.10 5.45 6.28
N TRP A 245 -9.75 5.74 7.40
CA TRP A 245 -9.31 6.80 8.31
C TRP A 245 -8.09 6.37 9.12
N MET A 246 -8.09 5.13 9.62
CA MET A 246 -6.94 4.51 10.27
C MET A 246 -5.70 4.54 9.37
N LYS A 247 -5.85 4.18 8.09
CA LYS A 247 -4.76 4.24 7.10
C LYS A 247 -4.16 5.64 6.98
N LYS A 248 -5.01 6.66 6.83
CA LYS A 248 -4.56 8.05 6.68
C LYS A 248 -3.95 8.59 7.98
N LYS A 249 -4.48 8.23 9.16
CA LYS A 249 -3.92 8.62 10.47
C LYS A 249 -2.57 7.99 10.76
N LEU A 250 -2.36 6.73 10.37
CA LEU A 250 -1.05 6.07 10.48
C LEU A 250 -0.01 6.72 9.57
N LEU A 251 -0.40 7.08 8.33
CA LEU A 251 0.46 7.83 7.42
C LEU A 251 0.78 9.24 7.96
N GLU A 252 -0.19 9.94 8.56
CA GLU A 252 0.07 11.24 9.21
C GLU A 252 1.05 11.14 10.39
N ARG A 253 1.01 10.05 11.17
CA ARG A 253 1.82 9.87 12.39
C ARG A 253 3.24 9.39 12.11
N PHE A 254 3.38 8.44 11.19
CA PHE A 254 4.64 7.72 10.95
C PHE A 254 5.27 8.04 9.60
N ASP A 255 4.53 8.71 8.71
CA ASP A 255 5.02 9.20 7.42
C ASP A 255 5.77 8.11 6.62
N GLU A 256 6.99 8.38 6.14
CA GLU A 256 7.80 7.41 5.40
C GLU A 256 8.28 6.20 6.22
N LYS A 257 8.05 6.20 7.54
CA LYS A 257 8.45 5.12 8.45
C LYS A 257 7.46 3.95 8.46
N ILE A 258 6.38 3.95 7.67
CA ILE A 258 5.47 2.81 7.53
C ILE A 258 5.27 2.42 6.07
N ILE A 259 5.26 1.10 5.81
CA ILE A 259 4.85 0.49 4.54
C ILE A 259 3.56 -0.31 4.79
N ILE A 260 2.58 -0.10 3.92
CA ILE A 260 1.32 -0.83 3.91
C ILE A 260 1.28 -1.70 2.65
N ALA A 261 1.37 -3.01 2.79
CA ALA A 261 1.50 -3.96 1.69
C ALA A 261 0.51 -5.12 1.80
N ASN A 262 0.33 -5.87 0.71
CA ASN A 262 -0.39 -7.13 0.70
C ASN A 262 0.62 -8.27 0.85
N ILE A 263 0.53 -9.05 1.92
CA ILE A 263 1.50 -10.12 2.23
C ILE A 263 0.74 -11.44 2.40
N LEU A 264 1.16 -12.50 1.69
CA LEU A 264 0.63 -13.86 1.81
C LEU A 264 -0.91 -13.95 1.75
N GLY A 265 -1.55 -13.16 0.87
CA GLY A 265 -3.02 -13.15 0.71
C GLY A 265 -3.78 -12.31 1.73
N LYS A 266 -3.11 -11.75 2.75
CA LYS A 266 -3.68 -10.72 3.63
C LYS A 266 -3.47 -9.33 3.05
N SER A 267 -4.54 -8.54 2.94
CA SER A 267 -4.47 -7.17 2.43
C SER A 267 -4.30 -6.15 3.56
N ASN A 268 -3.63 -5.04 3.26
CA ASN A 268 -3.41 -3.94 4.21
C ASN A 268 -2.60 -4.32 5.46
N VAL A 269 -1.52 -5.09 5.30
CA VAL A 269 -0.56 -5.36 6.38
C VAL A 269 0.31 -4.14 6.61
N VAL A 270 0.44 -3.68 7.85
CA VAL A 270 1.23 -2.51 8.26
C VAL A 270 2.60 -2.98 8.77
N THR A 271 3.68 -2.36 8.29
CA THR A 271 5.06 -2.66 8.71
C THR A 271 5.87 -1.37 8.85
N PHE A 272 6.76 -1.27 9.84
CA PHE A 272 7.65 -0.12 9.94
C PHE A 272 8.83 -0.21 8.97
N ARG A 273 9.18 0.93 8.37
CA ARG A 273 10.38 1.18 7.56
C ARG A 273 11.36 1.97 8.42
N THR A 274 12.07 1.29 9.30
CA THR A 274 13.23 1.89 9.98
C THR A 274 14.38 1.93 8.99
N THR A 275 15.17 3.01 8.95
CA THR A 275 16.37 3.06 8.08
C THR A 275 17.60 2.95 8.95
N ALA A 276 18.67 2.33 8.42
CA ALA A 276 19.94 2.29 9.15
C ALA A 276 20.40 3.70 9.57
N LYS A 277 20.12 4.71 8.74
CA LYS A 277 20.42 6.12 9.02
C LYS A 277 19.67 6.67 10.23
N SER A 278 18.39 6.36 10.42
CA SER A 278 17.65 6.81 11.61
C SER A 278 18.16 6.16 12.88
N ILE A 279 18.46 4.86 12.83
CA ILE A 279 18.99 4.11 13.98
C ILE A 279 20.36 4.66 14.41
N LEU A 280 21.23 4.95 13.43
CA LEU A 280 22.54 5.57 13.69
C LEU A 280 22.40 6.99 14.24
N HIS A 281 21.50 7.80 13.68
CA HIS A 281 21.23 9.14 14.16
C HIS A 281 20.73 9.15 15.61
N ASP A 282 19.80 8.26 15.95
CA ASP A 282 19.27 8.14 17.31
C ASP A 282 20.35 7.69 18.31
N PHE A 283 21.27 6.81 17.88
CA PHE A 283 22.43 6.40 18.68
C PHE A 283 23.42 7.56 18.94
N TYR A 284 23.75 8.35 17.93
CA TYR A 284 24.67 9.49 18.11
C TYR A 284 24.04 10.70 18.80
N SER A 285 22.71 10.85 18.72
CA SER A 285 21.96 11.94 19.35
C SER A 285 21.62 11.67 20.81
N SER A 286 21.78 10.42 21.28
CA SER A 286 21.53 10.11 22.68
C SER A 286 22.65 10.65 23.57
N PRO A 287 22.33 11.23 24.74
CA PRO A 287 23.35 11.76 25.63
C PRO A 287 24.30 10.65 26.10
N LYS A 288 25.60 10.94 26.04
CA LYS A 288 26.65 10.10 26.62
C LYS A 288 26.41 9.97 28.12
N THR A 289 26.52 8.76 28.62
CA THR A 289 26.32 8.45 30.03
C THR A 289 27.67 8.11 30.63
N ASN A 290 28.02 8.66 31.79
CA ASN A 290 29.29 8.37 32.49
C ASN A 290 29.41 6.93 33.03
N ASP A 291 28.54 6.02 32.58
CA ASP A 291 28.50 4.62 32.98
C ASP A 291 28.80 3.74 31.76
N ASP A 292 29.96 3.08 31.79
CA ASP A 292 30.49 2.27 30.69
C ASP A 292 29.57 1.09 30.34
N GLU A 293 28.88 0.50 31.33
CA GLU A 293 27.94 -0.60 31.09
C GLU A 293 26.66 -0.12 30.38
N SER A 294 26.15 1.06 30.74
CA SER A 294 25.05 1.69 30.02
C SER A 294 25.41 2.02 28.56
N GLU A 295 26.63 2.52 28.30
CA GLU A 295 27.10 2.78 26.93
C GLU A 295 27.25 1.50 26.10
N LYS A 296 27.80 0.44 26.69
CA LYS A 296 27.87 -0.89 26.08
C LYS A 296 26.48 -1.44 25.74
N LEU A 297 25.50 -1.33 26.64
CA LEU A 297 24.13 -1.75 26.37
C LEU A 297 23.47 -0.93 25.25
N LYS A 298 23.77 0.37 25.16
CA LYS A 298 23.29 1.21 24.04
C LYS A 298 23.86 0.74 22.70
N LEU A 299 25.15 0.41 22.64
CA LEU A 299 25.79 -0.15 21.44
C LEU A 299 25.14 -1.46 21.00
N VAL A 300 24.92 -2.38 21.95
CA VAL A 300 24.27 -3.67 21.66
C VAL A 300 22.85 -3.46 21.15
N LYS A 301 22.07 -2.55 21.77
CA LYS A 301 20.71 -2.22 21.32
C LYS A 301 20.68 -1.63 19.92
N ALA A 302 21.62 -0.72 19.60
CA ALA A 302 21.74 -0.14 18.26
C ALA A 302 22.12 -1.20 17.22
N ALA A 303 23.08 -2.07 17.52
CA ALA A 303 23.46 -3.18 16.66
C ALA A 303 22.29 -4.15 16.42
N ALA A 304 21.56 -4.52 17.48
CA ALA A 304 20.38 -5.38 17.38
C ALA A 304 19.28 -4.74 16.53
N ALA A 305 19.05 -3.42 16.66
CA ALA A 305 18.09 -2.69 15.84
C ALA A 305 18.47 -2.68 14.35
N LEU A 306 19.76 -2.51 14.04
CA LEU A 306 20.26 -2.59 12.66
C LEU A 306 20.06 -3.99 12.06
N ILE A 307 20.45 -5.03 12.80
CA ILE A 307 20.27 -6.43 12.37
C ILE A 307 18.78 -6.76 12.19
N LYS A 308 17.92 -6.38 13.15
CA LYS A 308 16.47 -6.58 13.05
C LYS A 308 15.90 -5.88 11.82
N ASN A 309 16.38 -4.68 11.51
CA ASN A 309 15.97 -3.96 10.31
C ASN A 309 16.42 -4.65 9.03
N GLU A 310 17.64 -5.19 8.98
CA GLU A 310 18.13 -5.97 7.83
C GLU A 310 17.28 -7.25 7.63
N ILE A 311 16.91 -7.95 8.70
CA ILE A 311 16.01 -9.12 8.64
C ILE A 311 14.62 -8.71 8.09
N LYS A 312 14.12 -7.54 8.45
CA LYS A 312 12.84 -7.00 7.95
C LYS A 312 12.90 -6.56 6.49
N ALA A 313 14.01 -5.95 6.11
CA ALA A 313 14.25 -5.43 4.77
C ALA A 313 14.65 -6.53 3.79
N ALA A 314 15.28 -7.60 4.26
CA ALA A 314 15.48 -8.83 3.51
C ALA A 314 14.11 -9.23 2.99
N SER A 315 13.94 -9.06 1.67
CA SER A 315 12.68 -9.25 0.98
C SER A 315 12.12 -10.55 1.50
N ALA A 316 10.97 -10.49 2.20
CA ALA A 316 10.23 -11.69 2.56
C ALA A 316 10.17 -12.47 1.26
N THR A 317 10.92 -13.57 1.19
CA THR A 317 11.05 -14.30 -0.04
C THR A 317 9.62 -14.68 -0.36
N THR A 318 9.01 -13.93 -1.28
CA THR A 318 7.67 -14.18 -1.77
C THR A 318 7.81 -15.30 -2.78
N ASN A 319 8.68 -16.28 -2.44
CA ASN A 319 8.72 -17.54 -3.09
C ASN A 319 7.38 -18.12 -2.74
N LYS A 320 6.56 -18.27 -3.77
CA LYS A 320 5.35 -19.07 -3.71
C LYS A 320 5.74 -20.55 -3.61
N GLU A 321 6.94 -20.88 -3.16
CA GLU A 321 7.62 -22.17 -3.32
C GLU A 321 8.48 -22.45 -2.09
N TYR A 322 8.49 -23.71 -1.67
CA TYR A 322 9.36 -24.22 -0.62
C TYR A 322 10.78 -24.45 -1.15
N PRO A 323 11.81 -24.37 -0.29
CA PRO A 323 13.16 -24.73 -0.67
C PRO A 323 13.23 -26.20 -1.11
N THR A 324 13.99 -26.46 -2.16
CA THR A 324 14.21 -27.82 -2.69
C THR A 324 15.15 -28.62 -1.79
N SER A 325 15.25 -29.93 -2.02
CA SER A 325 16.22 -30.77 -1.30
C SER A 325 17.67 -30.35 -1.56
N GLU A 326 17.97 -29.81 -2.74
CA GLU A 326 19.29 -29.27 -3.10
C GLU A 326 19.57 -27.98 -2.32
N ASP A 327 18.58 -27.10 -2.21
CA ASP A 327 18.67 -25.86 -1.43
C ASP A 327 18.93 -26.15 0.06
N ILE A 328 18.16 -27.07 0.65
CA ILE A 328 18.29 -27.46 2.06
C ILE A 328 19.66 -28.10 2.34
N SER A 329 20.21 -28.85 1.38
CA SER A 329 21.51 -29.50 1.53
C SER A 329 22.69 -28.57 1.26
N SER A 330 22.47 -27.40 0.66
CA SER A 330 23.51 -26.45 0.30
C SER A 330 23.90 -25.55 1.46
N GLY A 331 25.12 -25.70 1.97
CA GLY A 331 25.64 -24.84 3.04
C GLY A 331 25.65 -23.36 2.67
N ALA A 332 26.01 -23.04 1.42
CA ALA A 332 26.01 -21.67 0.91
C ALA A 332 24.61 -21.06 0.85
N TYR A 333 23.62 -21.79 0.33
CA TYR A 333 22.24 -21.31 0.26
C TYR A 333 21.67 -21.03 1.66
N ASN A 334 21.93 -21.93 2.61
CA ASN A 334 21.46 -21.79 3.98
C ASN A 334 22.11 -20.61 4.71
N LEU A 335 23.36 -20.27 4.36
CA LEU A 335 24.07 -19.13 4.91
C LEU A 335 23.58 -17.83 4.27
N ASP A 336 23.42 -17.79 2.94
CA ASP A 336 22.92 -16.63 2.18
C ASP A 336 21.51 -16.21 2.59
N PHE A 337 20.71 -17.14 3.12
CA PHE A 337 19.42 -16.85 3.71
C PHE A 337 19.50 -15.92 4.94
N VAL A 338 20.63 -15.95 5.67
CA VAL A 338 20.86 -15.14 6.86
C VAL A 338 21.47 -13.80 6.45
N PRO A 339 20.96 -12.65 6.95
CA PRO A 339 21.53 -11.34 6.63
C PRO A 339 23.02 -11.21 6.98
N GLN A 340 23.78 -10.47 6.18
CA GLN A 340 25.25 -10.40 6.29
C GLN A 340 25.68 -9.86 7.65
N SER A 341 24.96 -8.86 8.19
CA SER A 341 25.24 -8.32 9.52
C SER A 341 25.11 -9.38 10.62
N LEU A 342 24.11 -10.27 10.50
CA LEU A 342 23.86 -11.33 11.46
C LEU A 342 24.90 -12.45 11.31
N GLN A 343 25.28 -12.79 10.08
CA GLN A 343 26.38 -13.73 9.84
C GLN A 343 27.68 -13.23 10.50
N LEU A 344 28.03 -11.96 10.29
CA LEU A 344 29.22 -11.36 10.89
C LEU A 344 29.15 -11.38 12.42
N PHE A 345 28.01 -11.00 12.99
CA PHE A 345 27.80 -11.01 14.43
C PHE A 345 27.97 -12.41 15.03
N LEU A 346 27.34 -13.43 14.43
CA LEU A 346 27.46 -14.81 14.91
C LEU A 346 28.88 -15.37 14.73
N ARG A 347 29.57 -15.04 13.63
CA ARG A 347 30.99 -15.40 13.41
C ARG A 347 31.92 -14.81 14.48
N LEU A 348 31.63 -13.61 14.96
CA LEU A 348 32.41 -12.97 16.02
C LEU A 348 32.17 -13.61 17.40
N ILE A 349 30.98 -14.19 17.62
CA ILE A 349 30.65 -14.88 18.88
C ILE A 349 31.17 -16.32 18.88
N PHE A 350 31.05 -17.02 17.75
CA PHE A 350 31.37 -18.44 17.68
C PHE A 350 32.89 -18.63 17.58
N SER A 351 33.45 -19.44 18.47
CA SER A 351 34.91 -19.67 18.52
C SER A 351 35.41 -20.77 17.57
N GLU A 352 34.50 -21.45 16.86
CA GLU A 352 34.79 -22.57 15.96
C GLU A 352 35.24 -22.10 14.57
N LYS A 353 36.18 -22.82 13.96
CA LYS A 353 36.80 -22.42 12.67
C LYS A 353 36.00 -22.74 11.41
N ASP A 354 34.93 -23.53 11.50
CA ASP A 354 34.04 -23.86 10.36
C ASP A 354 32.59 -23.91 10.84
N ALA A 355 32.11 -22.77 11.35
CA ALA A 355 30.81 -22.72 12.00
C ALA A 355 29.65 -22.38 11.04
N ASP A 356 29.85 -22.36 9.72
CA ASP A 356 28.87 -21.84 8.75
C ASP A 356 27.50 -22.54 8.83
N ILE A 357 27.46 -23.86 9.01
CA ILE A 357 26.19 -24.59 9.20
C ILE A 357 25.52 -24.22 10.53
N LYS A 358 26.31 -24.04 11.60
CA LYS A 358 25.78 -23.63 12.92
C LYS A 358 25.30 -22.18 12.89
N ILE A 359 26.03 -21.31 12.20
CA ILE A 359 25.65 -19.90 11.96
C ILE A 359 24.37 -19.85 11.13
N ALA A 360 24.26 -20.67 10.07
CA ALA A 360 23.05 -20.79 9.29
C ALA A 360 21.88 -21.31 10.14
N SER A 361 22.08 -22.34 10.97
CA SER A 361 21.05 -22.91 11.84
C SER A 361 20.54 -21.89 12.87
N VAL A 362 21.44 -21.26 13.63
CA VAL A 362 21.08 -20.26 14.64
C VAL A 362 20.57 -18.97 13.98
N GLY A 363 21.19 -18.54 12.89
CA GLY A 363 20.80 -17.37 12.12
C GLY A 363 19.39 -17.51 11.54
N GLN A 364 19.07 -18.66 10.97
CA GLN A 364 17.71 -18.97 10.49
C GLN A 364 16.69 -18.97 11.64
N ALA A 365 17.04 -19.50 12.81
CA ALA A 365 16.18 -19.46 13.99
C ALA A 365 15.92 -18.01 14.47
N ILE A 366 16.96 -17.16 14.49
CA ILE A 366 16.83 -15.72 14.81
C ILE A 366 15.96 -15.01 13.77
N VAL A 367 16.17 -15.28 12.48
CA VAL A 367 15.35 -14.71 11.39
C VAL A 367 13.88 -15.10 11.55
N GLN A 368 13.60 -16.37 11.85
CA GLN A 368 12.25 -16.87 12.05
C GLN A 368 11.58 -16.22 13.28
N ALA A 369 12.32 -16.09 14.39
CA ALA A 369 11.84 -15.46 15.60
C ALA A 369 11.57 -13.95 15.41
N ALA A 370 12.40 -13.27 14.61
CA ALA A 370 12.22 -11.86 14.28
C ALA A 370 11.06 -11.61 13.30
N ARG A 371 10.65 -12.63 12.52
CA ARG A 371 9.58 -12.55 11.51
C ARG A 371 8.70 -13.80 11.49
N PRO A 372 7.92 -14.03 12.55
CA PRO A 372 7.07 -15.20 12.64
C PRO A 372 6.06 -15.22 11.49
N ARG A 373 5.79 -16.42 10.93
CA ARG A 373 4.75 -16.69 9.91
C ARG A 373 4.99 -16.12 8.50
N VAL A 374 6.05 -15.35 8.30
CA VAL A 374 6.36 -14.74 6.98
C VAL A 374 7.43 -15.50 6.23
N VAL A 375 8.33 -16.11 7.00
CA VAL A 375 9.54 -16.75 6.51
C VAL A 375 9.40 -18.26 6.71
N ILE A 376 9.88 -19.02 5.72
CA ILE A 376 10.05 -20.47 5.84
C ILE A 376 11.56 -20.72 5.82
N ALA A 377 12.13 -20.96 6.98
CA ALA A 377 13.55 -21.26 7.13
C ALA A 377 13.87 -22.66 6.56
N PRO A 378 14.78 -22.77 5.57
CA PRO A 378 15.09 -24.04 4.90
C PRO A 378 15.51 -25.17 5.85
N LEU A 379 16.36 -24.88 6.84
CA LEU A 379 16.81 -25.89 7.80
C LEU A 379 15.70 -26.31 8.75
N GLN A 380 14.79 -25.39 9.12
CA GLN A 380 13.69 -25.71 10.04
C GLN A 380 12.60 -26.56 9.37
N ILE A 381 12.25 -26.28 8.11
CA ILE A 381 11.31 -27.12 7.36
C ILE A 381 11.95 -28.47 7.02
N GLY A 382 13.22 -28.48 6.62
CA GLY A 382 13.98 -29.70 6.37
C GLY A 382 14.05 -30.62 7.59
N LEU A 383 14.36 -30.05 8.76
CA LEU A 383 14.37 -30.79 10.03
C LEU A 383 12.98 -31.34 10.35
N GLY A 384 11.93 -30.53 10.24
CA GLY A 384 10.55 -30.95 10.51
C GLY A 384 10.12 -32.12 9.64
N VAL A 385 10.39 -32.06 8.32
CA VAL A 385 10.10 -33.13 7.36
C VAL A 385 10.92 -34.39 7.67
N GLN A 386 12.21 -34.24 7.97
CA GLN A 386 13.08 -35.37 8.30
C GLN A 386 12.59 -36.10 9.58
N MET A 387 12.22 -35.34 10.61
CA MET A 387 11.66 -35.91 11.85
C MET A 387 10.32 -36.59 11.61
N HIS A 388 9.47 -36.01 10.76
CA HIS A 388 8.18 -36.61 10.42
C HIS A 388 8.35 -37.93 9.66
N HIS A 389 9.23 -37.96 8.65
CA HIS A 389 9.54 -39.17 7.90
C HIS A 389 10.16 -40.27 8.77
N HIS A 390 11.05 -39.93 9.70
CA HIS A 390 11.80 -40.92 10.47
C HIS A 390 11.00 -41.46 11.66
N PHE A 391 10.20 -40.61 12.32
CA PHE A 391 9.53 -40.96 13.59
C PHE A 391 8.00 -40.93 13.51
N GLY A 392 7.39 -40.28 12.51
CA GLY A 392 5.94 -40.10 12.42
C GLY A 392 5.32 -39.33 13.61
N SER A 393 6.14 -38.65 14.42
CA SER A 393 5.72 -38.10 15.72
C SER A 393 5.42 -36.60 15.62
N ARG A 394 4.13 -36.26 15.68
CA ARG A 394 3.68 -34.87 15.84
C ARG A 394 4.24 -34.22 17.10
N TYR A 395 4.27 -34.95 18.22
CA TYR A 395 4.75 -34.43 19.50
C TYR A 395 6.18 -33.91 19.41
N LEU A 396 7.08 -34.68 18.78
CA LEU A 396 8.47 -34.29 18.59
C LEU A 396 8.59 -32.99 17.79
N ILE A 397 7.83 -32.88 16.69
CA ILE A 397 7.84 -31.70 15.82
C ILE A 397 7.28 -30.48 16.57
N ASP A 398 6.19 -30.64 17.32
CA ASP A 398 5.60 -29.56 18.10
C ASP A 398 6.56 -29.07 19.21
N VAL A 399 7.31 -29.96 19.86
CA VAL A 399 8.36 -29.60 20.84
C VAL A 399 9.50 -28.82 20.18
N LEU A 400 10.02 -29.30 19.05
CA LEU A 400 11.10 -28.60 18.31
C LEU A 400 10.65 -27.23 17.78
N ASN A 401 9.41 -27.13 17.31
CA ASN A 401 8.81 -25.87 16.87
C ASN A 401 8.64 -24.89 18.02
N ALA A 402 8.18 -25.35 19.20
CA ALA A 402 8.06 -24.50 20.39
C ALA A 402 9.41 -23.90 20.84
N MET A 403 10.52 -24.62 20.63
CA MET A 403 11.86 -24.13 20.90
C MET A 403 12.46 -23.28 19.76
N GLY A 404 11.77 -23.15 18.62
CA GLY A 404 12.23 -22.37 17.47
C GLY A 404 13.25 -23.09 16.56
N PHE A 405 13.34 -24.41 16.63
CA PHE A 405 14.28 -25.20 15.81
C PHE A 405 13.64 -25.90 14.61
N SER A 406 12.32 -26.04 14.59
CA SER A 406 11.58 -26.71 13.51
C SER A 406 10.41 -25.84 13.03
N SER A 407 9.95 -26.09 11.80
CA SER A 407 8.63 -25.63 11.37
C SER A 407 7.51 -26.36 12.13
N SER A 408 6.33 -25.77 12.18
CA SER A 408 5.16 -26.39 12.81
C SER A 408 4.75 -27.67 12.09
N TYR A 409 4.15 -28.61 12.83
CA TYR A 409 3.63 -29.85 12.25
C TYR A 409 2.67 -29.58 11.07
N THR A 410 1.83 -28.55 11.20
CA THR A 410 0.90 -28.13 10.15
C THR A 410 1.62 -27.69 8.87
N GLU A 411 2.75 -26.99 8.97
CA GLU A 411 3.50 -26.54 7.81
C GLU A 411 4.28 -27.70 7.18
N VAL A 412 4.78 -28.64 8.00
CA VAL A 412 5.40 -29.90 7.53
C VAL A 412 4.39 -30.72 6.72
N GLN A 413 3.19 -30.95 7.25
CA GLN A 413 2.12 -31.65 6.51
C GLN A 413 1.75 -30.91 5.23
N ARG A 414 1.72 -29.57 5.27
CA ARG A 414 1.43 -28.75 4.10
C ARG A 414 2.51 -28.87 3.03
N PHE A 415 3.78 -28.92 3.42
CA PHE A 415 4.89 -29.18 2.51
C PHE A 415 4.72 -30.54 1.83
N GLU A 416 4.56 -31.62 2.61
CA GLU A 416 4.45 -32.99 2.09
C GLU A 416 3.27 -33.14 1.14
N ALA A 417 2.13 -32.55 1.50
CA ALA A 417 0.93 -32.63 0.68
C ALA A 417 1.08 -31.84 -0.63
N ASN A 418 1.73 -30.67 -0.62
CA ASN A 418 2.05 -29.94 -1.86
C ASN A 418 3.13 -30.68 -2.67
N ALA A 419 4.11 -31.31 -2.03
CA ALA A 419 5.18 -32.07 -2.68
C ALA A 419 4.61 -33.27 -3.46
N ALA A 420 3.72 -34.03 -2.82
CA ALA A 420 3.03 -35.16 -3.45
C ALA A 420 2.19 -34.72 -4.65
N VAL A 421 1.58 -33.53 -4.60
CA VAL A 421 0.82 -32.97 -5.72
C VAL A 421 1.74 -32.48 -6.84
N SER A 422 2.83 -31.79 -6.53
CA SER A 422 3.76 -31.25 -7.54
C SER A 422 4.50 -32.31 -8.33
N GLN A 423 4.75 -33.47 -7.74
CA GLN A 423 5.48 -34.54 -8.43
C GLN A 423 4.68 -35.22 -9.56
N SER A 424 3.37 -34.97 -9.66
CA SER A 424 2.42 -35.66 -10.55
C SER A 424 2.47 -37.20 -10.39
N THR A 425 1.45 -37.89 -10.91
CA THR A 425 1.49 -39.34 -11.08
C THR A 425 2.07 -39.75 -12.43
N ASP A 426 2.37 -38.75 -13.28
CA ASP A 426 2.98 -38.97 -14.59
C ASP A 426 4.45 -39.34 -14.43
N ILE A 427 4.72 -40.62 -14.67
CA ILE A 427 6.05 -41.20 -14.63
C ILE A 427 6.84 -40.60 -15.81
N PRO A 428 7.89 -39.79 -15.56
CA PRO A 428 8.72 -39.24 -16.62
C PRO A 428 9.33 -40.36 -17.44
N GLY A 429 9.19 -40.27 -18.76
CA GLY A 429 10.05 -41.01 -19.66
C GLY A 429 9.74 -42.51 -19.71
N CYS A 430 8.65 -42.86 -20.39
CA CYS A 430 8.74 -43.94 -21.38
C CYS A 430 9.68 -43.52 -22.54
N ALA A 431 10.89 -43.06 -22.21
CA ALA A 431 11.98 -42.98 -23.16
C ALA A 431 12.39 -44.43 -23.46
N LYS A 432 12.84 -44.70 -24.69
CA LYS A 432 13.06 -46.06 -25.22
C LYS A 432 14.03 -46.97 -24.43
N ASN A 433 14.64 -46.51 -23.33
CA ASN A 433 15.66 -47.21 -22.55
C ASN A 433 15.47 -47.13 -21.02
N VAL A 434 14.25 -46.97 -20.51
CA VAL A 434 13.98 -46.93 -19.05
C VAL A 434 13.21 -48.17 -18.62
N ILE A 435 13.71 -48.88 -17.60
CA ILE A 435 12.99 -49.97 -16.94
C ILE A 435 12.08 -49.34 -15.89
N LEU A 436 10.78 -49.61 -15.99
CA LEU A 436 9.78 -49.18 -15.02
C LEU A 436 9.26 -50.38 -14.23
N GLN A 437 9.46 -50.39 -12.92
CA GLN A 437 9.01 -51.45 -12.03
C GLN A 437 8.05 -50.88 -10.98
N TYR A 438 6.86 -51.48 -10.87
CA TYR A 438 5.92 -51.20 -9.80
C TYR A 438 6.16 -52.17 -8.65
N VAL A 439 6.25 -51.64 -7.43
CA VAL A 439 6.35 -52.43 -6.20
C VAL A 439 5.18 -52.01 -5.34
N ALA A 440 4.41 -52.98 -4.86
CA ALA A 440 3.19 -52.68 -4.14
C ALA A 440 3.12 -53.50 -2.86
N ASP A 441 2.67 -52.85 -1.79
CA ASP A 441 2.55 -53.43 -0.46
C ASP A 441 1.12 -53.92 -0.22
N ASN A 442 1.02 -55.10 0.39
CA ASN A 442 -0.21 -55.79 0.74
C ASN A 442 -1.22 -55.86 -0.40
N VAL A 443 -0.75 -56.31 -1.57
CA VAL A 443 -1.59 -56.41 -2.77
C VAL A 443 -2.26 -57.77 -2.86
N ASP A 444 -3.58 -57.76 -2.80
CA ASP A 444 -4.41 -58.91 -3.12
C ASP A 444 -4.63 -58.95 -4.63
N HIS A 445 -3.77 -59.70 -5.34
CA HIS A 445 -4.06 -60.11 -6.71
C HIS A 445 -5.09 -61.25 -6.67
N ASN A 446 -6.25 -61.06 -7.31
CA ASN A 446 -7.44 -61.93 -7.24
C ASN A 446 -8.18 -61.92 -5.89
N SER A 447 -8.59 -60.74 -5.44
CA SER A 447 -9.75 -60.67 -4.56
C SER A 447 -10.97 -61.09 -5.39
N CYS A 448 -11.42 -62.36 -5.25
CA CYS A 448 -12.74 -62.78 -5.68
C CYS A 448 -13.77 -61.96 -4.87
N THR A 449 -14.00 -60.71 -5.24
CA THR A 449 -14.98 -59.89 -4.56
C THR A 449 -16.36 -60.42 -4.94
N LEU A 450 -17.15 -60.75 -3.92
CA LEU A 450 -18.51 -61.32 -4.06
C LEU A 450 -19.45 -60.47 -4.92
N ASP A 451 -19.09 -59.21 -5.16
CA ASP A 451 -19.80 -58.24 -5.99
C ASP A 451 -19.47 -58.31 -7.49
N GLY A 452 -18.48 -59.11 -7.91
CA GLY A 452 -18.09 -59.29 -9.30
C GLY A 452 -17.29 -58.13 -9.90
N TYR A 453 -16.87 -57.13 -9.10
CA TYR A 453 -16.14 -55.96 -9.62
C TYR A 453 -14.62 -56.16 -9.75
N ASN A 454 -14.09 -57.36 -9.42
CA ASN A 454 -12.66 -57.69 -9.48
C ASN A 454 -11.80 -56.57 -8.86
N SER A 455 -12.14 -56.08 -7.67
CA SER A 455 -11.46 -54.89 -7.12
C SER A 455 -9.96 -55.14 -6.86
N PHE A 456 -9.15 -54.07 -6.84
CA PHE A 456 -7.73 -54.13 -6.47
C PHE A 456 -7.64 -53.64 -5.02
N HIS A 457 -7.13 -54.48 -4.12
CA HIS A 457 -6.80 -54.10 -2.76
C HIS A 457 -5.28 -54.06 -2.61
N GLY A 458 -4.75 -52.92 -2.17
CA GLY A 458 -3.32 -52.68 -1.95
C GLY A 458 -3.16 -51.51 -0.97
N MET A 459 -2.26 -51.63 0.00
CA MET A 459 -2.00 -50.54 0.96
C MET A 459 -1.23 -49.38 0.32
N GLY A 460 -0.32 -49.69 -0.60
CA GLY A 460 0.48 -48.69 -1.28
C GLY A 460 1.16 -49.28 -2.51
N MET A 461 1.42 -48.45 -3.52
CA MET A 461 2.17 -48.83 -4.71
C MET A 461 3.17 -47.72 -5.03
N ILE A 462 4.41 -48.12 -5.27
CA ILE A 462 5.48 -47.25 -5.75
C ILE A 462 5.86 -47.65 -7.17
N ALA A 463 6.26 -46.68 -7.97
CA ALA A 463 6.83 -46.90 -9.29
C ALA A 463 8.30 -46.49 -9.26
N THR A 464 9.18 -47.34 -9.79
CA THR A 464 10.63 -47.17 -9.76
C THR A 464 11.18 -47.19 -11.18
N THR A 465 12.05 -46.24 -11.52
CA THR A 465 12.68 -46.13 -12.84
C THR A 465 14.17 -46.44 -12.76
N THR A 466 14.68 -47.24 -13.69
CA THR A 466 16.13 -47.52 -13.85
C THR A 466 16.59 -47.23 -15.28
N PRO A 467 17.65 -46.43 -15.49
CA PRO A 467 18.42 -45.71 -14.47
C PRO A 467 17.57 -44.63 -13.79
N GLY A 468 17.85 -44.37 -12.51
CA GLY A 468 17.08 -43.43 -11.69
C GLY A 468 17.16 -42.01 -12.22
N THR A 469 16.01 -41.33 -12.31
CA THR A 469 15.92 -39.93 -12.72
C THR A 469 15.80 -39.02 -11.49
N ARG A 470 16.69 -38.04 -11.33
CA ARG A 470 16.48 -36.95 -10.35
C ARG A 470 15.57 -35.89 -10.96
N ARG A 471 14.48 -35.56 -10.28
CA ARG A 471 13.61 -34.42 -10.60
C ARG A 471 13.68 -33.40 -9.48
N THR A 472 14.01 -32.17 -9.84
CA THR A 472 13.84 -30.99 -8.99
C THR A 472 12.60 -30.25 -9.46
N THR A 473 11.44 -30.65 -8.94
CA THR A 473 10.20 -29.89 -9.18
C THR A 473 10.01 -28.89 -8.04
N PRO A 474 9.85 -27.58 -8.33
CA PRO A 474 9.52 -26.61 -7.30
C PRO A 474 8.18 -26.94 -6.66
N ILE A 475 8.14 -26.89 -5.33
CA ILE A 475 6.95 -27.24 -4.54
C ILE A 475 6.25 -25.94 -4.15
N PRO A 476 5.04 -25.63 -4.66
CA PRO A 476 4.39 -24.38 -4.38
C PRO A 476 3.80 -24.35 -2.96
N ILE A 477 3.86 -23.19 -2.32
CA ILE A 477 3.22 -22.89 -1.04
C ILE A 477 1.74 -22.56 -1.30
N GLY A 478 0.90 -23.58 -1.26
CA GLY A 478 -0.55 -23.48 -1.48
C GLY A 478 -1.35 -24.04 -0.31
N TRP A 479 -2.56 -23.51 -0.09
CA TRP A 479 -3.59 -24.20 0.69
C TRP A 479 -4.31 -25.15 -0.25
N MET A 480 -4.28 -26.44 0.05
CA MET A 480 -5.02 -27.42 -0.73
C MET A 480 -6.45 -27.50 -0.21
N SER A 481 -7.42 -27.31 -1.10
CA SER A 481 -8.81 -27.62 -0.78
C SER A 481 -9.02 -29.15 -0.82
N PRO A 482 -9.76 -29.73 0.15
CA PRO A 482 -10.10 -31.17 0.16
C PRO A 482 -10.50 -31.78 -1.19
N PRO A 483 -11.32 -31.11 -2.04
CA PRO A 483 -11.70 -31.66 -3.35
C PRO A 483 -10.53 -31.85 -4.34
N LYS A 484 -9.42 -31.12 -4.21
CA LYS A 484 -8.25 -31.30 -5.10
C LYS A 484 -7.46 -32.58 -4.75
N ILE A 485 -7.47 -32.99 -3.48
CA ILE A 485 -6.87 -34.25 -3.02
C ILE A 485 -7.73 -35.43 -3.49
N GLN A 486 -9.06 -35.30 -3.36
CA GLN A 486 -10.04 -36.31 -3.81
C GLN A 486 -9.90 -36.57 -5.33
N LYS A 487 -9.88 -35.48 -6.13
CA LYS A 487 -9.77 -35.57 -7.59
C LYS A 487 -8.46 -36.20 -8.07
N LYS A 488 -7.36 -36.04 -7.32
CA LYS A 488 -6.09 -36.73 -7.61
C LYS A 488 -6.08 -38.19 -7.17
N ARG A 489 -6.72 -38.53 -6.04
CA ARG A 489 -6.95 -39.94 -5.66
C ARG A 489 -7.76 -40.66 -6.73
N GLU A 490 -8.79 -40.04 -7.27
CA GLU A 490 -9.60 -40.58 -8.38
C GLU A 490 -8.78 -40.79 -9.66
N GLN A 491 -7.87 -39.86 -10.01
CA GLN A 491 -6.95 -40.01 -11.14
C GLN A 491 -5.94 -41.16 -10.96
N LEU A 492 -5.44 -41.38 -9.74
CA LEU A 492 -4.59 -42.52 -9.39
C LEU A 492 -5.33 -43.85 -9.59
N THR A 493 -6.55 -43.95 -9.09
CA THR A 493 -7.41 -45.14 -9.27
C THR A 493 -7.68 -45.40 -10.76
N SER A 494 -7.87 -44.34 -11.57
CA SER A 494 -8.06 -44.44 -13.02
C SER A 494 -6.81 -44.87 -13.80
N CYS A 495 -5.60 -44.50 -13.37
CA CYS A 495 -4.36 -44.97 -14.01
C CYS A 495 -4.12 -46.46 -13.74
N ILE A 496 -4.41 -46.90 -12.51
CA ILE A 496 -4.30 -48.32 -12.11
C ILE A 496 -5.27 -49.20 -12.90
N SER A 497 -6.50 -48.75 -13.13
CA SER A 497 -7.47 -49.48 -13.96
C SER A 497 -7.07 -49.55 -15.45
N SER A 498 -6.42 -48.51 -15.96
CA SER A 498 -5.90 -48.48 -17.34
C SER A 498 -4.71 -49.43 -17.55
N GLN A 499 -3.87 -49.63 -16.54
CA GLN A 499 -2.73 -50.57 -16.59
C GLN A 499 -3.14 -52.04 -16.54
N ARG A 500 -4.28 -52.37 -15.91
CA ARG A 500 -4.86 -53.73 -15.97
C ARG A 500 -5.17 -54.18 -17.40
N GLN A 501 -5.55 -53.26 -18.29
CA GLN A 501 -5.77 -53.62 -19.70
C GLN A 501 -4.46 -53.97 -20.43
N PHE A 502 -3.34 -53.37 -20.04
CA PHE A 502 -2.03 -53.67 -20.62
C PHE A 502 -1.47 -55.03 -20.17
N THR A 503 -1.58 -55.37 -18.88
CA THR A 503 -1.10 -56.67 -18.35
C THR A 503 -1.97 -57.85 -18.80
N LEU A 504 -3.29 -57.66 -18.93
CA LEU A 504 -4.18 -58.67 -19.52
C LEU A 504 -3.98 -58.83 -21.04
N GLY A 505 -3.64 -57.75 -21.76
CA GLY A 505 -3.34 -57.80 -23.20
C GLY A 505 -2.08 -58.60 -23.54
N THR A 506 -1.06 -58.57 -22.68
CA THR A 506 0.17 -59.39 -22.84
C THR A 506 -0.03 -60.86 -22.49
N LEU A 507 -1.07 -61.22 -21.73
CA LEU A 507 -1.39 -62.61 -21.40
C LEU A 507 -2.34 -63.29 -22.41
N HIS A 508 -2.81 -62.57 -23.44
CA HIS A 508 -3.70 -63.10 -24.48
C HIS A 508 -3.07 -63.24 -25.87
N THR A 509 -1.75 -63.06 -26.00
CA THR A 509 -1.02 -63.26 -27.28
C THR A 509 0.09 -64.31 -27.18
N GLY A 510 -0.03 -65.25 -26.24
CA GLY A 510 0.84 -66.41 -26.11
C GLY A 510 0.02 -67.68 -25.91
N ASN A 511 -0.61 -68.15 -26.99
CA ASN A 511 -0.93 -69.56 -27.26
C ASN A 511 -0.98 -69.76 -28.77
#